data_AF-A0AAV7TC19-F1
#
_entry.id   AF-A0AAV7TC19-F1
#
_cell.length_a   1.000
_cell.length_b   1.000
_cell.length_c   1.000
_cell.angle_alpha   90.00
_cell.angle_beta   90.00
_cell.angle_gamma   90.00
#
_symmetry.space_group_name_H-M   'P 1'
#
loop_
_entity.id
_entity.type
_entity.pdbx_description
1 polymer ?
#
loop_
_entity_poly.entity_id
_entity_poly.type
_entity_poly.pdbx_seq_one_letter_code
_entity_poly.pdbx_strand_id
1 'polypeptide(L)'
;MAILPRILYLFQALPLEPPPRTIATRFIWEGKAARLSQQVLYRPKREGGLAVPCLLRYFQAAQLRFLLEWSRPSSEKHWCFMDQAVAGSHLWKEPWLKRWHRAQGLYVSPVTEVSMRVWDRVADRWA
;
A
#
# COMPACT_ATOMS: atom_id res chain seq x y z
N MET A 1 -12.63 -14.03 9.30
CA MET A 1 -11.16 -13.98 9.55
C MET A 1 -10.82 -12.66 10.23
N ALA A 2 -10.38 -12.67 11.48
CA ALA A 2 -10.04 -11.44 12.23
C ALA A 2 -8.64 -10.88 11.89
N ILE A 3 -7.83 -11.62 11.14
CA ILE A 3 -6.42 -11.28 10.87
C ILE A 3 -6.30 -10.16 9.82
N LEU A 4 -7.14 -10.18 8.76
CA LEU A 4 -7.04 -9.22 7.67
C LEU A 4 -7.26 -7.75 8.14
N PRO A 5 -8.29 -7.42 8.94
CA PRO A 5 -8.44 -6.06 9.47
C PRO A 5 -7.22 -5.60 10.29
N ARG A 6 -6.62 -6.50 11.08
CA ARG A 6 -5.43 -6.20 11.89
C ARG A 6 -4.22 -5.88 11.02
N ILE A 7 -3.99 -6.66 9.96
CA ILE A 7 -2.92 -6.41 8.99
C ILE A 7 -3.17 -5.09 8.25
N LEU A 8 -4.41 -4.83 7.84
CA LEU A 8 -4.77 -3.60 7.13
C LEU A 8 -4.52 -2.36 8.00
N TYR A 9 -4.87 -2.43 9.28
CA TYR A 9 -4.56 -1.36 10.22
C TYR A 9 -3.06 -1.07 10.25
N LEU A 10 -2.21 -2.09 10.33
CA LEU A 10 -0.76 -1.91 10.32
C LEU A 10 -0.26 -1.27 9.03
N PHE A 11 -0.77 -1.67 7.86
CA PHE A 11 -0.39 -1.06 6.59
C PHE A 11 -0.84 0.40 6.44
N GLN A 12 -1.88 0.80 7.16
CA GLN A 12 -2.36 2.19 7.17
C GLN A 12 -1.63 3.04 8.21
N ALA A 13 -1.26 2.46 9.35
CA ALA A 13 -0.59 3.17 10.44
C ALA A 13 0.93 3.29 10.24
N LEU A 14 1.54 2.30 9.56
CA LEU A 14 2.98 2.23 9.37
C LEU A 14 3.30 2.24 7.88
N PRO A 15 4.09 3.21 7.39
CA PRO A 15 4.58 3.24 6.02
C PRO A 15 5.75 2.27 5.86
N LEU A 16 5.57 1.01 6.23
CA LEU A 16 6.59 -0.03 6.16
C LEU A 16 6.22 -1.03 5.07
N GLU A 17 7.21 -1.40 4.25
CA GLU A 17 6.98 -2.40 3.23
C GLU A 17 6.52 -3.72 3.87
N PRO A 18 5.53 -4.40 3.25
CA PRO A 18 4.99 -5.62 3.80
C PRO A 18 6.06 -6.69 3.76
N PRO A 19 6.05 -7.60 4.74
CA PRO A 19 7.05 -8.63 4.81
C PRO A 19 6.83 -9.64 3.65
N PRO A 20 7.81 -10.49 3.33
CA PRO A 20 7.78 -11.29 2.10
C PRO A 20 6.50 -12.12 1.95
N ARG A 21 6.06 -12.29 0.70
CA ARG A 21 4.84 -13.02 0.31
C ARG A 21 4.75 -14.43 0.90
N THR A 22 5.91 -15.02 1.21
CA THR A 22 6.07 -16.37 1.75
C THR A 22 5.62 -16.53 3.21
N ILE A 23 5.39 -15.45 3.96
CA ILE A 23 4.98 -15.55 5.37
C ILE A 23 3.58 -16.15 5.51
N ALA A 24 2.64 -15.73 4.66
CA ALA A 24 1.29 -16.31 4.67
C ALA A 24 1.34 -17.82 4.37
N THR A 25 2.17 -18.22 3.41
CA THR A 25 2.35 -19.65 3.09
C THR A 25 3.04 -20.43 4.20
N ARG A 26 4.09 -19.87 4.82
CA ARG A 26 4.76 -20.50 5.96
C ARG A 26 3.82 -20.65 7.14
N PHE A 27 2.97 -19.66 7.41
CA PHE A 27 1.96 -19.73 8.45
C PHE A 27 0.94 -20.84 8.19
N ILE A 28 0.37 -20.90 6.97
CA ILE A 28 -0.62 -21.91 6.59
C ILE A 28 -0.05 -23.34 6.68
N TRP A 29 1.22 -23.51 6.31
CA TRP A 29 1.89 -24.81 6.29
C TRP A 29 2.74 -25.08 7.54
N GLU A 30 2.64 -24.28 8.60
CA GLU A 30 3.41 -24.44 9.85
C GLU A 30 4.93 -24.57 9.63
N GLY A 31 5.48 -23.80 8.68
CA GLY A 31 6.90 -23.85 8.30
C GLY A 31 7.29 -25.04 7.40
N LYS A 32 6.37 -25.96 7.11
CA LYS A 32 6.58 -27.09 6.19
C LYS A 32 6.58 -26.61 4.73
N ALA A 33 7.02 -27.49 3.83
CA ALA A 33 6.98 -27.23 2.39
C ALA A 33 5.55 -26.95 1.92
N ALA A 34 5.39 -25.91 1.11
CA ALA A 34 4.07 -25.50 0.63
C ALA A 34 3.51 -26.55 -0.34
N ARG A 35 2.31 -27.08 -0.03
CA ARG A 35 1.65 -28.08 -0.90
C ARG A 35 0.95 -27.47 -2.11
N LEU A 36 0.63 -26.18 -2.03
CA LEU A 36 -0.02 -25.42 -3.10
C LEU A 36 0.79 -24.16 -3.39
N SER A 37 0.80 -23.77 -4.67
CA SER A 37 1.43 -22.52 -5.08
C SER A 37 0.68 -21.31 -4.50
N GLN A 38 1.39 -20.21 -4.26
CA GLN A 38 0.79 -18.97 -3.77
C GLN A 38 -0.34 -18.46 -4.66
N GLN A 39 -0.22 -18.62 -5.97
CA GLN A 39 -1.23 -18.20 -6.93
C GLN A 39 -2.54 -18.97 -6.73
N VAL A 40 -2.48 -20.28 -6.45
CA VAL A 40 -3.68 -21.09 -6.14
C VAL A 40 -4.28 -20.69 -4.80
N LEU A 41 -3.44 -20.41 -3.80
CA LEU A 41 -3.92 -20.00 -2.48
C LEU A 41 -4.68 -18.67 -2.50
N TYR A 42 -4.31 -17.74 -3.38
CA TYR A 42 -4.99 -16.46 -3.56
C TYR A 42 -6.37 -16.57 -4.22
N ARG A 43 -6.66 -17.68 -4.92
CA ARG A 43 -7.96 -17.88 -5.57
C ARG A 43 -9.08 -18.03 -4.55
N PRO A 44 -10.33 -17.66 -4.89
CA PRO A 44 -11.46 -17.86 -4.00
C PRO A 44 -11.70 -19.36 -3.74
N LYS A 45 -12.37 -19.66 -2.62
CA LYS A 45 -12.72 -21.05 -2.25
C LYS A 45 -13.54 -21.79 -3.33
N ARG A 46 -14.34 -21.04 -4.10
CA ARG A 46 -15.15 -21.58 -5.21
C ARG A 46 -14.29 -22.13 -6.36
N GLU A 47 -13.06 -21.64 -6.51
CA GLU A 47 -12.09 -22.05 -7.54
C GLU A 47 -11.03 -23.01 -6.99
N GLY A 48 -11.27 -23.62 -5.82
CA GLY A 48 -10.32 -24.52 -5.17
C GLY A 48 -9.14 -23.82 -4.47
N GLY A 49 -9.19 -22.50 -4.32
CA GLY A 49 -8.21 -21.74 -3.54
C GLY A 49 -8.59 -21.60 -2.06
N LEU A 50 -7.77 -20.87 -1.30
CA LEU A 50 -8.00 -20.60 0.13
C LEU A 50 -8.42 -19.14 0.40
N ALA A 51 -8.60 -18.33 -0.64
CA ALA A 51 -8.89 -16.90 -0.57
C ALA A 51 -7.88 -16.14 0.33
N VAL A 52 -6.61 -16.54 0.27
CA VAL A 52 -5.55 -15.94 1.09
C VAL A 52 -5.31 -14.51 0.60
N PRO A 53 -5.23 -13.51 1.49
CA PRO A 53 -4.98 -12.14 1.08
C PRO A 53 -3.56 -11.98 0.56
N CYS A 54 -3.42 -11.32 -0.60
CA CYS A 54 -2.12 -10.95 -1.12
C CYS A 54 -1.61 -9.70 -0.39
N LEU A 55 -0.75 -9.88 0.63
CA LEU A 55 -0.25 -8.80 1.49
C LEU A 55 0.28 -7.59 0.71
N LEU A 56 1.04 -7.81 -0.37
CA LEU A 56 1.55 -6.72 -1.20
C LEU A 56 0.43 -5.90 -1.85
N ARG A 57 -0.61 -6.54 -2.38
CA ARG A 57 -1.73 -5.83 -3.03
C ARG A 57 -2.52 -5.00 -2.01
N TYR A 58 -2.73 -5.56 -0.82
CA TYR A 58 -3.40 -4.85 0.27
C TYR A 58 -2.57 -3.66 0.78
N PHE A 59 -1.26 -3.83 0.92
CA PHE A 59 -0.35 -2.74 1.24
C PHE A 59 -0.40 -1.65 0.17
N GLN A 60 -0.28 -2.03 -1.11
CA GLN A 60 -0.37 -1.08 -2.23
C GLN A 60 -1.69 -0.30 -2.18
N ALA A 61 -2.83 -0.97 -2.02
CA ALA A 61 -4.13 -0.32 -1.89
C ALA A 61 -4.21 0.62 -0.67
N ALA A 62 -3.65 0.21 0.47
CA ALA A 62 -3.61 1.03 1.68
C ALA A 62 -2.80 2.33 1.47
N GLN A 63 -1.68 2.26 0.77
CA GLN A 63 -0.85 3.42 0.45
C GLN A 63 -1.51 4.32 -0.61
N LEU A 64 -2.12 3.72 -1.64
CA LEU A 64 -2.85 4.47 -2.68
C LEU A 64 -4.05 5.26 -2.12
N ARG A 65 -4.60 4.83 -0.98
CA ARG A 65 -5.64 5.58 -0.27
C ARG A 65 -5.17 7.00 0.08
N PHE A 66 -3.92 7.19 0.50
CA PHE A 66 -3.41 8.53 0.87
C PHE A 66 -3.44 9.49 -0.33
N LEU A 67 -3.08 9.02 -1.53
CA LEU A 67 -3.14 9.81 -2.76
C LEU A 67 -4.57 10.26 -3.08
N LEU A 68 -5.53 9.34 -2.90
CA LEU A 68 -6.94 9.66 -3.09
C LEU A 68 -7.41 10.74 -2.10
N GLU A 69 -6.98 10.65 -0.85
CA GLU A 69 -7.31 11.63 0.19
C GLU A 69 -6.69 13.00 -0.09
N TRP A 70 -5.44 13.06 -0.57
CA TRP A 70 -4.84 14.33 -1.00
C TRP A 70 -5.56 14.97 -2.19
N SER A 71 -6.20 14.17 -3.06
CA SER A 71 -7.01 14.69 -4.17
C SER A 71 -8.35 15.28 -3.73
N ARG A 72 -8.83 14.90 -2.53
CA ARG A 72 -10.12 15.32 -1.97
C ARG A 72 -9.92 15.76 -0.52
N PRO A 73 -9.18 16.86 -0.27
CA PRO A 73 -8.96 17.34 1.09
C PRO A 73 -10.31 17.77 1.68
N SER A 74 -10.85 16.95 2.60
CA SER A 74 -11.98 17.33 3.44
C SER A 74 -11.47 18.08 4.66
N SER A 75 -12.21 19.09 5.12
CA SER A 75 -11.88 19.86 6.34
C SER A 75 -11.73 18.99 7.59
N GLU A 76 -12.31 17.80 7.59
CA GLU A 76 -12.23 16.85 8.71
C GLU A 76 -10.83 16.21 8.84
N LYS A 77 -10.04 16.15 7.77
CA LYS A 77 -8.78 15.39 7.70
C LYS A 77 -7.56 16.29 7.85
N HIS A 78 -7.33 16.75 9.08
CA HIS A 78 -6.22 17.65 9.45
C HIS A 78 -4.83 17.17 8.98
N TRP A 79 -4.59 15.85 8.99
CA TRP A 79 -3.31 15.29 8.54
C TRP A 79 -3.00 15.59 7.06
N CYS A 80 -4.02 15.69 6.19
CA CYS A 80 -3.83 16.06 4.78
C CYS A 80 -3.28 17.49 4.65
N PHE A 81 -3.79 18.41 5.47
CA PHE A 81 -3.33 19.79 5.51
C PHE A 81 -1.88 19.88 6.00
N MET A 82 -1.53 19.11 7.04
CA MET A 82 -0.16 19.04 7.55
C MET A 82 0.80 18.51 6.49
N ASP A 83 0.49 17.40 5.83
CA ASP A 83 1.33 16.86 4.76
C ASP A 83 1.50 17.86 3.61
N GLN A 84 0.42 18.58 3.25
CA GLN A 84 0.48 19.58 2.18
C GLN A 84 1.32 20.80 2.56
N ALA A 85 1.25 21.24 3.81
CA ALA A 85 2.09 22.32 4.34
C ALA A 85 3.58 21.94 4.31
N VAL A 86 3.91 20.68 4.62
CA VAL A 86 5.29 20.16 4.57
C VAL A 86 5.79 20.03 3.13
N ALA A 87 4.93 19.57 2.21
CA ALA A 87 5.33 19.39 0.82
C ALA A 87 5.64 20.71 0.10
N GLY A 88 5.02 21.82 0.52
CA GLY A 88 5.18 23.14 -0.11
C GLY A 88 4.51 23.25 -1.48
N SER A 89 3.80 22.20 -1.92
CA SER A 89 3.07 22.13 -3.19
C SER A 89 1.73 21.41 -2.99
N HIS A 90 0.86 21.48 -3.99
CA HIS A 90 -0.38 20.71 -3.98
C HIS A 90 -0.09 19.23 -4.21
N LEU A 91 -0.13 18.43 -3.14
CA LEU A 91 0.16 16.99 -3.14
C LEU A 91 -0.56 16.16 -4.19
N TRP A 92 -1.78 16.54 -4.58
CA TRP A 92 -2.54 15.82 -5.59
C TRP A 92 -1.95 15.91 -7.01
N LYS A 93 -1.09 16.91 -7.28
CA LYS A 93 -0.41 17.09 -8.58
C LYS A 93 0.82 16.21 -8.71
N GLU A 94 1.52 15.99 -7.60
CA GLU A 94 2.82 15.31 -7.53
C GLU A 94 2.86 13.90 -8.16
N PRO A 95 1.82 13.04 -8.03
CA PRO A 95 1.83 11.70 -8.63
C PRO A 95 1.90 11.74 -10.16
N TRP A 96 1.40 12.82 -10.77
CA TRP A 96 1.33 13.00 -12.23
C TRP A 96 2.59 13.67 -12.79
N LEU A 97 3.43 14.24 -11.93
CA LEU A 97 4.72 14.82 -12.32
C LEU A 97 5.77 13.72 -12.47
N LYS A 98 6.73 13.94 -13.37
CA LYS A 98 7.94 13.11 -13.44
C LYS A 98 8.71 13.24 -12.13
N ARG A 99 9.40 12.16 -11.71
CA ARG A 99 10.07 12.07 -10.41
C ARG A 99 10.99 13.26 -10.09
N TRP A 100 11.71 13.78 -11.08
CA TRP A 100 12.64 14.91 -10.92
C TRP A 100 11.98 16.29 -10.90
N HIS A 101 10.69 16.41 -11.26
CA HIS A 101 9.92 17.65 -11.15
C HIS A 101 9.12 17.75 -9.85
N ARG A 102 9.20 16.74 -8.97
CA ARG A 102 8.43 16.68 -7.75
C ARG A 102 9.04 17.53 -6.64
N ALA A 103 8.19 18.03 -5.75
CA ALA A 103 8.64 18.82 -4.61
C ALA A 103 9.52 18.00 -3.65
N GLN A 104 10.65 18.56 -3.23
CA GLN A 104 11.58 17.90 -2.29
C GLN A 104 10.95 17.69 -0.91
N GLY A 105 9.96 18.51 -0.52
CA GLY A 105 9.20 18.37 0.73
C GLY A 105 8.42 17.05 0.85
N LEU A 106 8.19 16.34 -0.26
CA LEU A 106 7.55 15.02 -0.27
C LEU A 106 8.32 13.94 0.48
N TYR A 107 9.63 14.10 0.62
CA TYR A 107 10.50 13.09 1.24
C TYR A 107 10.70 13.34 2.74
N VAL A 108 10.04 14.36 3.29
CA VAL A 108 10.11 14.70 4.73
C VAL A 108 9.17 13.81 5.54
N SER A 109 7.96 13.54 5.03
CA SER A 109 7.02 12.64 5.68
C SER A 109 7.22 11.20 5.17
N PRO A 110 7.45 10.21 6.05
CA PRO A 110 7.61 8.81 5.63
C PRO A 110 6.38 8.26 4.89
N VAL A 111 5.18 8.76 5.22
CA VAL A 111 3.93 8.35 4.58
C VAL A 111 3.87 8.88 3.15
N THR A 112 4.25 10.14 2.93
CA THR A 112 4.27 10.73 1.58
C THR A 112 5.30 10.04 0.70
N GLU A 113 6.50 9.80 1.23
CA GLU A 113 7.56 9.11 0.51
C GLU A 113 7.12 7.71 0.05
N VAL A 114 6.63 6.88 0.98
CA VAL A 114 6.29 5.49 0.69
C VAL A 114 5.07 5.40 -0.23
N SER A 115 4.07 6.26 -0.04
CA SER A 115 2.91 6.32 -0.91
C SER A 115 3.28 6.71 -2.34
N MET A 116 4.17 7.70 -2.53
CA MET A 116 4.67 8.09 -3.85
C MET A 116 5.50 6.98 -4.51
N ARG A 117 6.34 6.29 -3.73
CA ARG A 117 7.11 5.15 -4.22
C ARG A 117 6.19 4.00 -4.66
N VAL A 118 5.12 3.74 -3.91
CA VAL A 118 4.11 2.74 -4.28
C VAL A 118 3.36 3.15 -5.53
N TRP A 119 2.95 4.42 -5.65
CA TRP A 119 2.32 4.96 -6.85
C TRP A 119 3.19 4.71 -8.08
N ASP A 120 4.46 5.09 -8.00
CA ASP A 120 5.42 4.91 -9.07
C ASP A 120 5.52 3.45 -9.54
N ARG A 121 5.65 2.50 -8.60
CA ARG A 121 5.69 1.06 -8.92
C ARG A 121 4.39 0.54 -9.54
N VAL A 122 3.26 1.14 -9.19
CA VAL A 122 1.96 0.76 -9.74
C VAL A 122 1.78 1.38 -11.12
N ALA A 123 2.05 2.67 -11.29
CA ALA A 123 1.96 3.41 -12.54
C ALA A 123 2.89 2.80 -13.61
N ASP A 124 4.14 2.47 -13.25
CA ASP A 124 5.11 1.83 -14.15
C ASP A 124 4.64 0.44 -14.65
N ARG A 125 3.69 -0.21 -13.95
CA ARG A 125 3.13 -1.49 -14.41
C ARG A 125 2.10 -1.32 -15.53
N TRP A 126 1.50 -0.14 -15.64
CA TRP A 126 0.39 0.15 -16.57
C TRP A 126 0.78 1.15 -17.67
N ALA A 127 2.00 1.69 -17.63
CA ALA A 127 2.60 2.51 -18.68
C ALA A 127 3.20 1.62 -19.77
#